data_AF-A0A432I9C9-F1
#
_entry.id   AF-A0A432I9C9-F1
#
_cell.length_a   1.000
_cell.length_b   1.000
_cell.length_c   1.000
_cell.angle_alpha   90.00
_cell.angle_beta   90.00
_cell.angle_gamma   90.00
#
_symmetry.space_group_name_H-M   'P 1'
#
loop_
_entity.id
_entity.type
_entity.pdbx_description
1 polymer ?
#
loop_
_entity_poly.entity_id
_entity_poly.type
_entity_poly.pdbx_seq_one_letter_code
_entity_poly.pdbx_strand_id
1 'polypeptide(L)'
;EKNLDIPVVGVIRPGTNEALKLTKNKKIGVFATPLTASSNTYREEAQKIDENVEVYQVGCEPFCRMIESDWEDTEENRKIMKFYTEKMNKDIDVVVFGCTHYPIIKEYFKRELKGKKWVNPAKNTALEVKNRMKKLNILNNENKDGKILFYTSGNVEEFRILVEKILKEKNLVIKNALVHIND
;
A
#
# COMPACT_ATOMS: atom_id res chain seq x y z
N GLU A 1 -18.22 2.75 3.82
CA GLU A 1 -17.91 3.60 5.00
C GLU A 1 -19.16 4.11 5.75
N LYS A 2 -20.25 4.51 5.08
CA LYS A 2 -21.39 5.18 5.74
C LYS A 2 -22.33 4.30 6.62
N ASN A 3 -22.11 2.99 6.69
CA ASN A 3 -23.05 2.04 7.35
C ASN A 3 -22.41 1.28 8.53
N LEU A 4 -21.31 1.77 9.10
CA LEU A 4 -20.63 1.12 10.22
C LEU A 4 -20.50 2.08 11.39
N ASP A 5 -20.74 1.59 12.61
CA ASP A 5 -20.62 2.37 13.85
C ASP A 5 -19.16 2.56 14.31
N ILE A 6 -18.22 1.96 13.60
CA ILE A 6 -16.78 2.04 13.87
C ILE A 6 -16.06 2.95 12.87
N PRO A 7 -15.01 3.67 13.30
CA PRO A 7 -14.22 4.48 12.38
C PRO A 7 -13.49 3.60 11.36
N VAL A 8 -13.64 3.94 10.08
CA VAL A 8 -12.93 3.28 8.97
C VAL A 8 -11.85 4.22 8.44
N VAL A 9 -10.64 3.68 8.27
CA VAL A 9 -9.49 4.42 7.70
C VAL A 9 -8.97 3.64 6.50
N GLY A 10 -9.08 4.24 5.31
CA GLY A 10 -8.49 3.72 4.08
C GLY A 10 -7.02 4.14 3.89
N VAL A 11 -6.32 3.46 2.98
CA VAL A 11 -4.89 3.70 2.69
C VAL A 11 -4.65 4.72 1.58
N ILE A 12 -5.65 5.00 0.74
CA ILE A 12 -5.51 5.89 -0.42
C ILE A 12 -5.26 7.34 0.05
N ARG A 13 -6.15 7.89 0.88
CA ARG A 13 -6.06 9.28 1.37
C ARG A 13 -4.72 9.61 2.04
N PRO A 14 -4.20 8.81 2.99
CA PRO A 14 -2.88 9.07 3.58
C PRO A 14 -1.75 9.12 2.55
N GLY A 15 -1.80 8.24 1.53
CA GLY A 15 -0.84 8.22 0.43
C GLY A 15 -0.95 9.45 -0.48
N THR A 16 -2.16 9.79 -0.89
CA THR A 16 -2.44 10.98 -1.72
C THR A 16 -1.99 12.27 -1.04
N ASN A 17 -2.32 12.44 0.24
CA ASN A 17 -1.97 13.64 1.01
C ASN A 17 -0.45 13.84 1.12
N GLU A 18 0.30 12.76 1.31
CA GLU A 18 1.75 12.82 1.34
C GLU A 18 2.34 13.17 -0.02
N ALA A 19 1.78 12.59 -1.08
CA ALA A 19 2.26 12.83 -2.44
C ALA A 19 2.08 14.30 -2.84
N LEU A 20 0.94 14.89 -2.51
CA LEU A 20 0.65 16.32 -2.73
C LEU A 20 1.61 17.24 -1.97
N LYS A 21 2.01 16.89 -0.75
CA LYS A 21 3.01 17.66 0.01
C LYS A 21 4.41 17.58 -0.58
N LEU A 22 4.74 16.48 -1.23
CA LEU A 22 6.09 16.20 -1.71
C LEU A 22 6.34 16.68 -3.14
N THR A 23 5.30 16.72 -3.98
CA THR A 23 5.39 17.12 -5.39
C THR A 23 5.66 18.62 -5.49
N LYS A 24 6.54 19.00 -6.41
CA LYS A 24 6.89 20.37 -6.75
C LYS A 24 6.29 20.80 -8.07
N ASN A 25 6.03 19.85 -8.96
CA ASN A 25 5.48 20.13 -10.30
C ASN A 25 4.03 19.66 -10.48
N LYS A 26 3.38 19.20 -9.39
CA LYS A 26 1.99 18.71 -9.38
C LYS A 26 1.75 17.47 -10.26
N LYS A 27 2.79 16.71 -10.61
CA LYS A 27 2.68 15.46 -11.38
C LYS A 27 3.06 14.27 -10.51
N ILE A 28 2.05 13.45 -10.20
CA ILE A 28 2.18 12.29 -9.30
C ILE A 28 1.96 11.00 -10.10
N GLY A 29 2.85 10.03 -9.92
CA GLY A 29 2.68 8.66 -10.40
C GLY A 29 2.12 7.74 -9.32
N VAL A 30 1.34 6.74 -9.69
CA VAL A 30 0.83 5.69 -8.80
C VAL A 30 0.98 4.34 -9.47
N PHE A 31 1.67 3.41 -8.80
CA PHE A 31 1.63 1.99 -9.16
C PHE A 31 0.64 1.29 -8.24
N ALA A 32 -0.38 0.65 -8.81
CA ALA A 32 -1.40 -0.06 -8.04
C ALA A 32 -1.87 -1.32 -8.77
N THR A 33 -2.82 -2.07 -8.17
CA THR A 33 -3.50 -3.15 -8.89
C THR A 33 -4.29 -2.59 -10.08
N PRO A 34 -4.56 -3.37 -11.14
CA PRO A 34 -5.34 -2.91 -12.29
C PRO A 34 -6.69 -2.29 -11.89
N LEU A 35 -7.39 -2.90 -10.94
CA LEU A 35 -8.65 -2.39 -10.41
C LEU A 35 -8.50 -1.01 -9.73
N THR A 36 -7.46 -0.84 -8.91
CA THR A 36 -7.23 0.44 -8.23
C THR A 36 -6.78 1.53 -9.21
N ALA A 37 -5.98 1.17 -10.20
CA ALA A 37 -5.51 2.11 -11.22
C ALA A 37 -6.66 2.58 -12.13
N SER A 38 -7.60 1.70 -12.46
CA SER A 38 -8.77 2.03 -13.29
C SER A 38 -9.88 2.77 -12.54
N SER A 39 -9.95 2.65 -11.21
CA SER A 39 -11.00 3.30 -10.40
C SER A 39 -10.87 4.81 -10.27
N ASN A 40 -9.73 5.40 -10.69
CA ASN A 40 -9.43 6.84 -10.56
C ASN A 40 -9.46 7.39 -9.12
N THR A 41 -9.53 6.54 -8.10
CA THR A 41 -9.71 6.99 -6.71
C THR A 41 -8.54 7.86 -6.23
N TYR A 42 -7.29 7.54 -6.60
CA TYR A 42 -6.15 8.41 -6.27
C TYR A 42 -6.26 9.80 -6.93
N ARG A 43 -6.69 9.85 -8.19
CA ARG A 43 -6.90 11.09 -8.93
C ARG A 43 -8.00 11.94 -8.27
N GLU A 44 -9.15 11.33 -8.02
CA GLU A 44 -10.29 12.02 -7.40
C GLU A 44 -9.95 12.55 -6.00
N GLU A 45 -9.28 11.76 -5.16
CA GLU A 45 -8.86 12.21 -3.84
C GLU A 45 -7.81 13.32 -3.92
N ALA A 46 -6.94 13.33 -4.92
CA ALA A 46 -5.93 14.38 -5.10
C ALA A 46 -6.57 15.69 -5.56
N GLN A 47 -7.49 15.61 -6.52
CA GLN A 47 -8.16 16.78 -7.12
C GLN A 47 -9.16 17.45 -6.16
N LYS A 48 -9.62 16.74 -5.12
CA LYS A 48 -10.36 17.37 -3.99
C LYS A 48 -9.52 18.38 -3.20
N ILE A 49 -8.19 18.31 -3.31
CA ILE A 49 -7.24 19.14 -2.55
C ILE A 49 -6.54 20.14 -3.46
N ASP A 50 -6.10 19.71 -4.65
CA ASP A 50 -5.50 20.58 -5.67
C ASP A 50 -6.04 20.19 -7.05
N GLU A 51 -6.90 21.02 -7.62
CA GLU A 51 -7.55 20.78 -8.93
C GLU A 51 -6.55 20.70 -10.09
N ASN A 52 -5.36 21.28 -9.94
CA ASN A 52 -4.33 21.34 -10.99
C ASN A 52 -3.37 20.15 -10.93
N VAL A 53 -3.55 19.21 -10.00
CA VAL A 53 -2.70 18.03 -9.90
C VAL A 53 -3.00 17.03 -11.00
N GLU A 54 -1.95 16.53 -11.65
CA GLU A 54 -2.03 15.45 -12.61
C GLU A 54 -1.62 14.13 -11.96
N VAL A 55 -2.52 13.15 -11.97
CA VAL A 55 -2.27 11.82 -11.42
C VAL A 55 -2.23 10.79 -12.53
N TYR A 56 -1.05 10.18 -12.70
CA TYR A 56 -0.75 9.12 -13.66
C TYR A 56 -0.76 7.78 -12.93
N GLN A 57 -1.57 6.83 -13.40
CA GLN A 57 -1.76 5.55 -12.71
C GLN A 57 -1.39 4.40 -13.63
N VAL A 58 -0.58 3.47 -13.13
CA VAL A 58 -0.21 2.26 -13.85
C VAL A 58 -0.67 1.06 -13.03
N GLY A 59 -1.55 0.25 -13.64
CA GLY A 59 -2.01 -1.01 -13.10
C GLY A 59 -0.96 -2.11 -13.34
N CYS A 60 -0.46 -2.73 -12.28
CA CYS A 60 0.55 -3.78 -12.33
C CYS A 60 -0.03 -5.12 -11.87
N GLU A 61 -0.45 -5.93 -12.82
CA GLU A 61 -1.11 -7.21 -12.57
C GLU A 61 -0.21 -8.26 -11.90
N PRO A 62 1.03 -8.53 -12.37
CA PRO A 62 1.78 -9.70 -11.90
C PRO A 62 2.46 -9.48 -10.53
N PHE A 63 2.74 -8.23 -10.13
CA PHE A 63 3.62 -7.97 -8.99
C PHE A 63 3.10 -8.51 -7.65
N CYS A 64 1.79 -8.54 -7.40
CA CYS A 64 1.31 -9.08 -6.12
C CYS A 64 1.65 -10.57 -6.01
N ARG A 65 1.33 -11.36 -7.04
CA ARG A 65 1.64 -12.79 -7.11
C ARG A 65 3.15 -13.04 -7.05
N MET A 66 3.93 -12.28 -7.82
CA MET A 66 5.39 -12.42 -7.81
C MET A 66 6.02 -12.11 -6.44
N ILE A 67 5.44 -11.20 -5.67
CA ILE A 67 5.90 -10.87 -4.32
C ILE A 67 5.50 -11.96 -3.32
N GLU A 68 4.28 -12.48 -3.44
CA GLU A 68 3.76 -13.58 -2.61
C GLU A 68 4.53 -14.88 -2.85
N SER A 69 4.94 -15.15 -4.10
CA SER A 69 5.79 -16.29 -4.48
C SER A 69 7.30 -16.04 -4.34
N ASP A 70 7.69 -15.15 -3.42
CA ASP A 70 9.07 -14.72 -3.18
C ASP A 70 9.76 -14.09 -4.40
N TRP A 71 9.74 -12.75 -4.45
CA TRP A 71 10.43 -12.01 -5.52
C TRP A 71 11.94 -12.30 -5.57
N GLU A 72 12.41 -12.70 -6.75
CA GLU A 72 13.83 -12.87 -7.07
C GLU A 72 14.32 -11.83 -8.10
N ASP A 73 15.61 -11.46 -8.05
CA ASP A 73 16.23 -10.48 -8.96
C ASP A 73 16.67 -11.10 -10.30
N THR A 74 15.78 -11.85 -10.96
CA THR A 74 16.03 -12.50 -12.26
C THR A 74 15.97 -11.51 -13.42
N GLU A 75 16.58 -11.87 -14.56
CA GLU A 75 16.51 -11.04 -15.77
C GLU A 75 15.05 -10.83 -16.23
N GLU A 76 14.22 -11.88 -16.14
CA GLU A 76 12.82 -11.82 -16.52
C GLU A 76 12.02 -10.86 -15.63
N ASN A 77 12.20 -10.94 -14.31
CA ASN A 77 11.54 -10.04 -13.37
C ASN A 77 11.95 -8.57 -13.59
N ARG A 78 13.22 -8.32 -13.96
CA ARG A 78 13.69 -6.98 -14.34
C ARG A 78 13.03 -6.48 -15.63
N LYS A 79 12.85 -7.33 -16.65
CA LYS A 79 12.14 -6.97 -17.89
C LYS A 79 10.68 -6.58 -17.59
N ILE A 80 9.99 -7.34 -16.74
CA ILE A 80 8.62 -7.02 -16.32
C ILE A 80 8.59 -5.69 -15.55
N MET A 81 9.50 -5.49 -14.58
CA MET A 81 9.63 -4.23 -13.83
C MET A 81 9.82 -3.03 -14.76
N LYS A 82 10.73 -3.14 -15.71
CA LYS A 82 11.00 -2.12 -16.72
C LYS A 82 9.77 -1.84 -17.58
N PHE A 83 9.10 -2.88 -18.10
CA PHE A 83 7.88 -2.72 -18.90
C PHE A 83 6.78 -1.92 -18.19
N TYR A 84 6.55 -2.16 -16.90
CA TYR A 84 5.53 -1.40 -16.15
C TYR A 84 6.00 0.02 -15.81
N THR A 85 7.27 0.20 -15.48
CA THR A 85 7.80 1.53 -15.14
C THR A 85 7.93 2.45 -16.36
N GLU A 86 8.17 1.91 -17.56
CA GLU A 86 8.19 2.67 -18.82
C GLU A 86 6.83 3.25 -19.22
N LYS A 87 5.72 2.66 -18.74
CA LYS A 87 4.37 3.19 -18.94
C LYS A 87 4.11 4.45 -18.10
N MET A 88 4.94 4.72 -17.11
CA MET A 88 4.77 5.87 -16.23
C MET A 88 5.20 7.16 -16.94
N ASN A 89 4.45 8.24 -16.72
CA ASN A 89 4.81 9.54 -17.26
C ASN A 89 6.18 9.99 -16.70
N LYS A 90 7.08 10.42 -17.59
CA LYS A 90 8.47 10.77 -17.24
C LYS A 90 8.59 12.04 -16.40
N ASP A 91 7.60 12.92 -16.51
CA ASP A 91 7.58 14.23 -15.86
C ASP A 91 7.15 14.17 -14.40
N ILE A 92 6.67 13.04 -13.89
CA ILE A 92 6.33 12.94 -12.46
C ILE A 92 7.55 13.19 -11.59
N ASP A 93 7.36 13.75 -10.40
CA ASP A 93 8.45 13.90 -9.42
C ASP A 93 8.22 13.13 -8.11
N VAL A 94 7.00 12.64 -7.91
CA VAL A 94 6.58 11.78 -6.79
C VAL A 94 5.87 10.53 -7.31
N VAL A 95 6.15 9.39 -6.68
CA VAL A 95 5.48 8.11 -6.94
C VAL A 95 4.86 7.55 -5.66
N VAL A 96 3.63 7.07 -5.73
CA VAL A 96 2.93 6.38 -4.64
C VAL A 96 2.91 4.87 -4.89
N PHE A 97 3.27 4.09 -3.86
CA PHE A 97 2.95 2.66 -3.82
C PHE A 97 1.48 2.49 -3.46
N GLY A 98 0.63 2.38 -4.48
CA GLY A 98 -0.82 2.22 -4.36
C GLY A 98 -1.28 0.79 -4.06
N CYS A 99 -0.35 -0.16 -3.93
CA CYS A 99 -0.60 -1.52 -3.43
C CYS A 99 0.26 -1.77 -2.19
N THR A 100 -0.30 -2.45 -1.19
CA THR A 100 0.39 -2.80 0.07
C THR A 100 1.59 -3.73 -0.13
N HIS A 101 1.64 -4.48 -1.22
CA HIS A 101 2.76 -5.39 -1.54
C HIS A 101 3.99 -4.65 -2.07
N TYR A 102 3.81 -3.60 -2.87
CA TYR A 102 4.92 -3.02 -3.66
C TYR A 102 6.08 -2.43 -2.83
N PRO A 103 5.87 -1.90 -1.61
CA PRO A 103 6.98 -1.51 -0.74
C PRO A 103 8.00 -2.61 -0.45
N ILE A 104 7.62 -3.90 -0.57
CA ILE A 104 8.52 -5.06 -0.38
C ILE A 104 9.63 -5.06 -1.45
N ILE A 105 9.28 -4.74 -2.71
CA ILE A 105 10.19 -4.70 -3.85
C ILE A 105 10.56 -3.26 -4.26
N LYS A 106 10.44 -2.30 -3.34
CA LYS A 106 10.64 -0.86 -3.60
C LYS A 106 11.96 -0.51 -4.26
N GLU A 107 13.02 -1.27 -3.98
CA GLU A 107 14.35 -0.97 -4.50
C GLU A 107 14.45 -1.24 -6.01
N TYR A 108 13.65 -2.17 -6.56
CA TYR A 108 13.56 -2.42 -7.99
C TYR A 108 12.84 -1.28 -8.72
N PHE A 109 11.71 -0.83 -8.18
CA PHE A 109 11.01 0.36 -8.66
C PHE A 109 11.90 1.61 -8.67
N LYS A 110 12.67 1.83 -7.60
CA LYS A 110 13.60 2.96 -7.47
C LYS A 110 14.79 2.88 -8.44
N ARG A 111 15.24 1.67 -8.78
CA ARG A 111 16.30 1.46 -9.79
C ARG A 111 15.85 1.92 -11.17
N GLU A 112 14.61 1.66 -11.54
CA GLU A 112 14.05 2.09 -12.84
C GLU A 112 13.69 3.58 -12.85
N LEU A 113 13.05 4.09 -11.79
CA LEU A 113 12.63 5.50 -11.70
C LEU A 113 13.52 6.28 -10.71
N LYS A 114 14.79 6.45 -11.09
CA LYS A 114 15.77 7.20 -10.30
C LYS A 114 15.39 8.67 -10.18
N GLY A 115 15.75 9.28 -9.04
CA GLY A 115 15.54 10.71 -8.77
C GLY A 115 14.10 11.09 -8.42
N LYS A 116 13.17 10.13 -8.37
CA LYS A 116 11.79 10.38 -7.92
C LYS A 116 11.67 10.23 -6.40
N LYS A 117 10.77 10.98 -5.79
CA LYS A 117 10.37 10.78 -4.39
C LYS A 117 9.35 9.65 -4.31
N TRP A 118 9.36 8.88 -3.23
CA TRP A 118 8.51 7.70 -3.06
C TRP A 118 7.67 7.79 -1.81
N VAL A 119 6.38 7.52 -1.95
CA VAL A 119 5.40 7.49 -0.86
C VAL A 119 4.99 6.04 -0.60
N ASN A 120 5.22 5.59 0.61
CA ASN A 120 4.58 4.40 1.17
C ASN A 120 3.46 4.86 2.13
N PRO A 121 2.18 4.60 1.83
CA PRO A 121 1.07 5.04 2.67
C PRO A 121 1.09 4.48 4.10
N ALA A 122 1.76 3.35 4.35
CA ALA A 122 1.65 2.59 5.60
C ALA A 122 1.86 3.44 6.87
N LYS A 123 2.93 4.25 6.91
CA LYS A 123 3.23 5.09 8.08
C LYS A 123 2.15 6.15 8.30
N ASN A 124 1.72 6.81 7.23
CA ASN A 124 0.72 7.87 7.33
C ASN A 124 -0.66 7.31 7.66
N THR A 125 -1.00 6.11 7.17
CA THR A 125 -2.20 5.38 7.59
C THR A 125 -2.16 5.09 9.08
N ALA A 126 -1.04 4.58 9.61
CA ALA A 126 -0.91 4.31 11.05
C ALA A 126 -1.04 5.58 11.90
N LEU A 127 -0.44 6.69 11.45
CA LEU A 127 -0.58 7.99 12.11
C LEU A 127 -2.02 8.51 12.06
N GLU A 128 -2.71 8.34 10.93
CA GLU A 128 -4.12 8.72 10.79
C GLU A 128 -5.01 7.92 11.75
N VAL A 129 -4.79 6.60 11.86
CA VAL A 129 -5.47 5.75 12.84
C VAL A 129 -5.24 6.27 14.26
N LYS A 130 -3.98 6.51 14.66
CA LYS A 130 -3.66 7.06 15.99
C LYS A 130 -4.36 8.40 16.25
N ASN A 131 -4.34 9.31 15.28
CA ASN A 131 -4.97 10.61 15.40
C ASN A 131 -6.49 10.51 15.51
N ARG A 132 -7.11 9.61 14.73
CA ARG A 132 -8.55 9.34 14.79
C ARG A 132 -8.95 8.74 16.14
N MET A 133 -8.19 7.76 16.63
CA MET A 133 -8.41 7.17 17.96
C MET A 133 -8.28 8.21 19.07
N LYS A 134 -7.30 9.11 18.99
CA LYS A 134 -7.15 10.21 19.95
C LYS A 134 -8.36 11.15 19.95
N LYS A 135 -8.84 11.56 18.76
CA LYS A 135 -10.02 12.44 18.63
C LYS A 135 -11.30 11.80 19.16
N LEU A 136 -11.42 10.47 19.04
CA LEU A 136 -12.57 9.71 19.52
C LEU A 136 -12.42 9.27 20.99
N ASN A 137 -11.31 9.59 21.65
CA ASN A 137 -11.00 9.15 23.02
C ASN A 137 -11.04 7.61 23.20
N ILE A 138 -10.58 6.85 22.20
CA ILE A 138 -10.55 5.38 22.20
C ILE A 138 -9.13 4.80 22.22
N LEU A 139 -8.14 5.59 22.63
CA LEU A 139 -6.77 5.08 22.81
C LEU A 139 -6.75 4.12 24.00
N ASN A 140 -6.02 3.01 23.84
CA ASN A 140 -5.70 2.15 24.98
C ASN A 140 -4.73 2.90 25.91
N ASN A 141 -5.12 3.09 27.17
CA ASN A 141 -4.33 3.77 28.20
C ASN A 141 -3.63 2.78 29.16
N GLU A 142 -3.78 1.47 28.96
CA GLU A 142 -3.08 0.48 29.77
C GLU A 142 -1.58 0.46 29.43
N ASN A 143 -0.75 0.39 30.46
CA ASN A 143 0.70 0.18 30.32
C ASN A 143 1.03 -1.31 30.21
N LYS A 144 0.43 -1.98 29.23
CA LYS A 144 0.64 -3.39 28.91
C LYS A 144 0.72 -3.55 27.40
N ASP A 145 1.58 -4.45 26.97
CA ASP A 145 1.65 -4.79 25.55
C ASP A 145 0.33 -5.40 25.06
N GLY A 146 -0.08 -4.97 23.88
CA GLY A 146 -1.22 -5.56 23.19
C GLY A 146 -0.89 -6.97 22.70
N LYS A 147 -1.93 -7.76 22.42
CA LYS A 147 -1.79 -9.04 21.73
C LYS A 147 -2.03 -8.83 20.23
N ILE A 148 -1.11 -9.30 19.40
CA ILE A 148 -1.26 -9.29 17.94
C ILE A 148 -1.69 -10.69 17.50
N LEU A 149 -2.86 -10.77 16.85
CA LEU A 149 -3.42 -12.00 16.30
C LEU A 149 -3.60 -11.83 14.79
N PHE A 150 -3.07 -12.76 14.00
CA PHE A 150 -3.26 -12.80 12.56
C PHE A 150 -4.27 -13.88 12.19
N TYR A 151 -5.09 -13.57 11.19
CA TYR A 151 -6.06 -14.48 10.61
C TYR A 151 -5.86 -14.51 9.10
N THR A 152 -5.87 -15.70 8.51
CA THR A 152 -5.79 -15.89 7.05
C THR A 152 -6.81 -16.91 6.58
N SER A 153 -7.49 -16.66 5.46
CA SER A 153 -8.35 -17.65 4.80
C SER A 153 -7.55 -18.63 3.93
N GLY A 154 -6.26 -18.37 3.70
CA GLY A 154 -5.37 -19.22 2.92
C GLY A 154 -4.59 -20.22 3.76
N ASN A 155 -3.46 -20.68 3.21
CA ASN A 155 -2.53 -21.55 3.91
C ASN A 155 -1.81 -20.78 5.04
N VAL A 156 -1.89 -21.32 6.26
CA VAL A 156 -1.31 -20.68 7.46
C VAL A 156 0.22 -20.64 7.39
N GLU A 157 0.86 -21.66 6.84
CA GLU A 157 2.31 -21.77 6.80
C GLU A 157 2.93 -20.88 5.73
N GLU A 158 2.33 -20.82 4.54
CA GLU A 158 2.74 -19.87 3.49
C GLU A 158 2.59 -18.42 3.99
N PHE A 159 1.46 -18.11 4.63
CA PHE A 159 1.23 -16.80 5.22
C PHE A 159 2.23 -16.48 6.35
N ARG A 160 2.58 -17.48 7.18
CA ARG A 160 3.61 -17.34 8.22
C ARG A 160 4.94 -16.92 7.61
N ILE A 161 5.44 -17.65 6.63
CA ILE A 161 6.72 -17.36 5.96
C ILE A 161 6.74 -15.91 5.46
N LEU A 162 5.66 -15.48 4.79
CA LEU A 162 5.54 -14.12 4.27
C LEU A 162 5.55 -13.05 5.37
N VAL A 163 4.72 -13.20 6.41
CA VAL A 163 4.60 -12.19 7.46
C VAL A 163 5.86 -12.12 8.34
N GLU A 164 6.48 -13.25 8.66
CA GLU A 164 7.73 -13.27 9.42
C GLU A 164 8.86 -12.56 8.66
N LYS A 165 8.89 -12.69 7.32
CA LYS A 165 9.83 -11.97 6.45
C LYS A 165 9.58 -10.46 6.46
N ILE A 166 8.31 -10.04 6.40
CA ILE A 166 7.93 -8.62 6.35
C ILE A 166 8.15 -7.94 7.71
N LEU A 167 7.72 -8.57 8.81
CA LEU A 167 7.77 -8.02 10.16
C LEU A 167 9.11 -8.26 10.86
N LYS A 168 9.92 -9.21 10.38
CA LYS A 168 11.16 -9.66 11.04
C LYS A 168 10.89 -10.18 12.46
N GLU A 169 9.76 -10.86 12.65
CA GLU A 169 9.32 -11.41 13.92
C GLU A 169 8.80 -12.83 13.72
N LYS A 170 9.17 -13.77 14.61
CA LYS A 170 8.89 -15.20 14.46
C LYS A 170 7.80 -15.75 15.38
N ASN A 171 7.48 -15.04 16.45
CA ASN A 171 6.55 -15.54 17.48
C ASN A 171 5.11 -15.07 17.21
N LEU A 172 4.66 -15.24 15.96
CA LEU A 172 3.36 -14.76 15.51
C LEU A 172 2.26 -15.81 15.77
N VAL A 173 1.18 -15.37 16.41
CA VAL A 173 -0.03 -16.17 16.55
C VAL A 173 -0.88 -16.00 15.30
N ILE A 174 -0.92 -17.05 14.47
CA ILE A 174 -1.62 -17.07 13.18
C ILE A 174 -2.67 -18.16 13.21
N LYS A 175 -3.90 -17.82 12.86
CA LYS A 175 -5.05 -18.72 12.82
C LYS A 175 -5.66 -18.76 11.43
N ASN A 176 -6.24 -19.90 11.04
CA ASN A 176 -7.07 -19.96 9.85
C ASN A 176 -8.43 -19.29 10.16
N ALA A 177 -8.88 -18.41 9.27
CA ALA A 177 -10.22 -17.85 9.28
C ALA A 177 -11.14 -18.77 8.48
N LEU A 178 -11.80 -19.71 9.16
CA LEU A 178 -12.90 -20.47 8.57
C LEU A 178 -14.06 -19.50 8.33
N VAL A 179 -14.23 -19.07 7.08
CA VAL A 179 -15.43 -18.35 6.68
C VAL A 179 -16.49 -19.40 6.38
N HIS A 180 -17.38 -19.64 7.34
CA HIS A 180 -18.65 -20.29 7.06
C HIS A 180 -19.49 -19.30 6.25
N ILE A 181 -19.46 -19.44 4.93
CA ILE A 181 -20.45 -18.79 4.07
C ILE A 181 -21.73 -19.61 4.28
N ASN A 182 -22.65 -19.08 5.09
CA ASN A 182 -24.01 -19.58 5.06
C ASN A 182 -24.62 -19.08 3.74
N ASP A 183 -24.92 -20.02 2.85
CA ASP A 183 -25.69 -19.79 1.62
C ASP A 183 -27.08 -19.19 1.93
#